data_AF-A0AAV1MBS1-F1
#
_entry.id   AF-A0AAV1MBS1-F1
#
_cell.length_a   1.000
_cell.length_b   1.000
_cell.length_c   1.000
_cell.angle_alpha   90.00
_cell.angle_beta   90.00
_cell.angle_gamma   90.00
#
_symmetry.space_group_name_H-M   'P 1'
#
loop_
_entity.id
_entity.type
_entity.pdbx_description
1 polymer ?
#
loop_
_entity_poly.entity_id
_entity_poly.type
_entity_poly.pdbx_seq_one_letter_code
_entity_poly.pdbx_strand_id
1 'polypeptide(L)'
;MSRARRYFECTFGILSNKWRIFHRPLNVSVELSKTIVKACCILHNFVRERDGYNFKDCLRITGFEDQALQQNVQQGGPALNSIRDKFADYFVSEEGQLDWQWKLV
;
A
#
# COMPACT_ATOMS: atom_id res chain seq x y z
N MET A 1 5.49 -12.05 -7.93
CA MET A 1 6.10 -10.71 -7.70
C MET A 1 7.33 -10.86 -6.81
N SER A 2 8.45 -10.22 -7.14
CA SER A 2 9.67 -10.26 -6.32
C SER A 2 9.49 -9.45 -5.03
N ARG A 3 10.08 -9.92 -3.91
CA ARG A 3 10.02 -9.21 -2.60
C ARG A 3 10.51 -7.76 -2.70
N ALA A 4 11.54 -7.51 -3.50
CA ALA A 4 12.07 -6.17 -3.75
C ALA A 4 11.01 -5.21 -4.32
N ARG A 5 10.26 -5.65 -5.34
CA ARG A 5 9.21 -4.84 -5.95
C ARG A 5 8.15 -4.43 -4.93
N ARG A 6 7.72 -5.37 -4.09
CA ARG A 6 6.77 -5.10 -3.01
C ARG A 6 7.28 -4.03 -2.04
N TYR A 7 8.55 -4.08 -1.65
CA TYR A 7 9.13 -3.06 -0.76
C TYR A 7 9.16 -1.67 -1.40
N PHE A 8 9.51 -1.57 -2.68
CA PHE A 8 9.47 -0.30 -3.40
C PHE A 8 8.05 0.25 -3.48
N GLU A 9 7.08 -0.58 -3.89
CA GLU A 9 5.67 -0.18 -3.99
C GLU A 9 5.11 0.29 -2.64
N CYS A 10 5.37 -0.45 -1.54
CA CYS A 10 4.97 -0.02 -0.20
C CYS A 10 5.61 1.30 0.21
N THR A 11 6.92 1.48 -0.05
CA THR A 11 7.64 2.71 0.34
C THR A 11 7.13 3.93 -0.43
N PHE A 12 6.96 3.82 -1.75
CA PHE A 12 6.40 4.90 -2.57
C PHE A 12 4.92 5.15 -2.26
N GLY A 13 4.17 4.14 -1.82
CA GLY A 13 2.80 4.31 -1.32
C GLY A 13 2.74 5.22 -0.10
N ILE A 14 3.59 4.97 0.91
CA ILE A 14 3.70 5.81 2.11
C ILE A 14 4.13 7.24 1.73
N LEU A 15 5.14 7.34 0.87
CA LEU A 15 5.67 8.64 0.45
C LEU A 15 4.62 9.45 -0.34
N SER A 16 3.83 8.79 -1.19
CA SER A 16 2.73 9.39 -1.92
C SER A 16 1.65 9.91 -0.99
N ASN A 17 1.23 9.11 -0.01
CA ASN A 17 0.21 9.56 0.94
C ASN A 17 0.62 10.83 1.71
N LYS A 18 1.89 10.92 2.10
CA LYS A 18 2.40 12.08 2.85
C LYS A 18 2.58 13.30 1.95
N TRP A 19 2.98 13.10 0.69
CA TRP A 19 3.37 14.19 -0.22
C TRP A 19 2.55 14.19 -1.51
N ARG A 20 1.67 15.20 -1.64
CA ARG A 20 0.80 15.40 -2.83
C ARG A 20 1.54 15.45 -4.17
N ILE A 21 2.85 15.74 -4.17
CA ILE A 21 3.67 15.81 -5.38
C ILE A 21 3.71 14.47 -6.14
N PHE A 22 3.54 13.33 -5.47
CA PHE A 22 3.55 12.01 -6.10
C PHE A 22 2.18 11.56 -6.62
N HIS A 23 1.09 12.30 -6.37
CA HIS A 23 -0.24 11.95 -6.90
C HIS A 23 -0.39 12.27 -8.38
N ARG A 24 0.57 12.97 -8.97
CA ARG A 24 0.66 13.19 -10.41
C ARG A 24 2.00 12.67 -10.91
N PRO A 25 2.06 12.17 -12.15
CA PRO A 25 3.34 11.85 -12.78
C PRO A 25 4.28 13.06 -12.71
N LEU A 26 5.52 12.83 -12.29
CA LEU A 26 6.55 13.86 -12.21
C LEU A 26 6.97 14.24 -13.64
N ASN A 27 6.41 15.32 -14.18
CA ASN A 27 6.77 15.85 -15.50
C ASN A 27 8.03 16.74 -15.42
N VAL A 28 9.14 16.15 -14.96
CA VAL A 28 10.44 16.83 -14.78
C VAL A 28 11.57 15.94 -15.29
N SER A 29 12.77 16.49 -15.43
CA SER A 29 13.95 15.70 -15.79
C SER A 29 14.25 14.61 -14.75
N VAL A 30 14.91 13.54 -15.19
CA VAL A 30 15.27 12.40 -14.33
C VAL A 30 16.15 12.82 -13.15
N GLU A 31 17.02 13.79 -13.33
CA GLU A 31 17.87 14.29 -12.24
C GLU A 31 17.08 15.12 -11.22
N LEU A 32 16.09 15.88 -11.68
CA LEU A 32 15.21 16.62 -10.79
C LEU A 32 14.27 15.67 -10.02
N SER A 33 13.74 14.62 -10.67
CA SER A 33 12.89 13.64 -10.00
C SER A 33 13.64 12.89 -8.88
N LYS A 34 14.90 12.50 -9.11
CA LYS A 34 15.77 11.94 -8.06
C LYS A 34 15.96 12.92 -6.89
N THR A 35 16.16 14.19 -7.18
CA THR A 35 16.33 15.25 -6.17
C THR A 35 15.06 15.43 -5.34
N ILE A 36 13.88 15.44 -5.99
CA ILE A 36 12.57 15.50 -5.33
C ILE A 36 12.40 14.33 -4.37
N VAL A 37 12.65 13.09 -4.82
CA VAL A 37 12.52 11.91 -3.96
C VAL A 37 13.45 11.99 -2.74
N LYS A 38 14.72 12.40 -2.92
CA LYS A 38 15.66 12.59 -1.82
C LYS A 38 15.17 13.65 -0.83
N ALA A 39 14.68 14.80 -1.32
CA ALA A 39 14.14 15.86 -0.49
C ALA A 39 12.92 15.37 0.33
N CYS A 40 12.01 14.62 -0.30
CA CYS A 40 10.87 14.03 0.39
C CYS A 40 11.28 13.04 1.49
N CYS A 41 12.33 12.25 1.29
CA CYS A 41 12.88 11.38 2.33
C CYS A 41 13.44 12.17 3.53
N ILE A 42 14.21 13.23 3.27
CA ILE A 42 14.76 14.10 4.32
C ILE A 42 13.64 14.79 5.09
N LEU A 43 12.69 15.40 4.38
CA LEU A 43 11.53 16.06 4.98
C LEU A 43 10.68 15.07 5.79
N HIS A 44 10.53 13.83 5.32
CA HIS A 44 9.81 12.81 6.05
C HIS A 44 10.48 12.49 7.40
N ASN A 45 11.81 12.35 7.41
CA ASN A 45 12.56 12.13 8.65
C ASN A 45 12.45 13.34 9.60
N PHE A 46 12.58 14.56 9.07
CA PHE A 46 12.44 15.79 9.84
C PHE A 46 11.06 15.92 10.49
N VAL A 47 9.99 15.69 9.72
CA VAL A 47 8.61 15.72 10.24
C VAL A 47 8.40 14.63 11.30
N ARG A 48 8.96 13.43 11.12
CA ARG A 48 8.88 12.37 12.13
C ARG A 48 9.60 12.71 13.43
N GLU A 49 10.72 13.40 13.35
CA GLU A 49 11.47 13.87 14.52
C GLU A 49 10.73 14.99 15.25
N ARG A 50 10.15 15.94 14.49
CA ARG A 50 9.44 17.10 15.05
C ARG A 50 8.06 16.75 15.61
N ASP A 51 7.23 16.07 14.83
CA ASP A 51 5.80 15.85 15.12
C ASP A 51 5.52 14.46 15.72
N GLY A 52 6.56 13.62 15.82
CA GLY A 52 6.46 12.25 16.27
C GLY A 52 5.98 11.28 15.18
N TYR A 53 6.00 9.98 15.51
CA TYR A 53 5.55 8.94 14.59
C TYR A 53 4.06 8.63 14.78
N ASN A 54 3.24 8.96 13.79
CA ASN A 54 1.84 8.55 13.72
C ASN A 54 1.65 7.46 12.67
N PHE A 55 1.34 6.23 13.10
CA PHE A 55 1.12 5.10 12.20
C PHE A 55 -0.01 5.33 11.18
N LYS A 56 -1.00 6.18 11.51
CA LYS A 56 -2.11 6.51 10.59
C LYS A 56 -1.64 7.26 9.34
N ASP A 57 -0.52 8.00 9.43
CA ASP A 57 0.08 8.70 8.28
C ASP A 57 0.71 7.73 7.27
N CYS A 58 1.00 6.50 7.68
CA CYS A 58 1.48 5.44 6.79
C CYS A 58 0.35 4.64 6.13
N LEU A 59 -0.89 4.79 6.63
CA LEU A 59 -2.05 3.97 6.25
C LEU A 59 -3.13 4.71 5.47
N ARG A 60 -3.19 6.04 5.57
CA ARG A 60 -4.11 6.83 4.74
C ARG A 60 -3.55 6.85 3.32
N ILE A 61 -4.39 7.05 2.30
CA ILE A 61 -3.97 7.55 0.99
C ILE A 61 -4.85 8.78 0.78
N THR A 62 -4.31 9.97 0.99
CA THR A 62 -5.06 11.21 0.80
C THR A 62 -5.44 11.32 -0.68
N GLY A 63 -6.73 11.47 -1.00
CA GLY A 63 -7.21 11.53 -2.40
C GLY A 63 -7.74 10.21 -2.99
N PHE A 64 -7.70 9.10 -2.25
CA PHE A 64 -8.51 7.90 -2.48
C PHE A 64 -9.46 7.68 -1.29
N GLU A 65 -10.19 8.74 -0.91
CA GLU A 65 -11.24 8.63 0.09
C GLU A 65 -12.51 8.08 -0.56
N ASP A 66 -12.51 6.78 -0.85
CA ASP A 66 -13.79 6.08 -0.98
C ASP A 66 -14.40 5.99 0.42
N GLN A 67 -15.45 6.78 0.66
CA GLN A 67 -16.17 6.84 1.94
C GLN A 67 -16.79 5.49 2.36
N ALA A 68 -16.71 4.45 1.53
CA ALA A 68 -17.30 3.13 1.77
C ALA A 68 -16.44 2.18 2.61
N LEU A 69 -15.12 2.41 2.78
CA LEU A 69 -14.24 1.48 3.52
C LEU A 69 -13.88 1.94 4.95
N GLN A 70 -14.54 2.98 5.46
CA GLN A 70 -14.41 3.42 6.86
C GLN A 70 -15.12 2.50 7.87
N GLN A 71 -15.54 1.30 7.48
CA GLN A 71 -16.02 0.32 8.45
C GLN A 71 -14.84 -0.32 9.17
N ASN A 72 -14.46 0.24 10.33
CA ASN A 72 -13.86 -0.44 11.48
C ASN A 72 -12.90 -1.62 11.20
N VAL A 73 -12.00 -1.50 10.23
CA VAL A 73 -10.90 -2.46 10.12
C VAL A 73 -9.85 -2.02 11.12
N GLN A 74 -9.81 -2.65 12.29
CA GLN A 74 -8.62 -2.65 13.13
C GLN A 74 -7.50 -3.34 12.33
N GLN A 75 -6.81 -2.55 11.51
CA GLN A 75 -5.78 -3.01 10.59
C GLN A 75 -4.63 -3.62 11.40
N GLY A 76 -4.41 -4.93 11.22
CA GLY A 76 -3.39 -5.72 11.89
C GLY A 76 -3.93 -6.82 12.82
N GLY A 77 -5.24 -6.85 13.09
CA GLY A 77 -5.85 -7.94 13.85
C GLY A 77 -6.06 -9.22 13.03
N PRO A 78 -6.26 -10.38 13.68
CA PRO A 78 -6.51 -11.68 13.04
C PRO A 78 -7.71 -11.67 12.05
N ALA A 79 -8.55 -10.64 12.08
CA ALA A 79 -9.65 -10.39 11.15
C ALA A 79 -9.22 -10.16 9.69
N LEU A 80 -7.99 -9.70 9.42
CA LEU A 80 -7.50 -9.53 8.04
C LEU A 80 -7.01 -10.86 7.44
N ASN A 81 -6.47 -11.73 8.28
CA ASN A 81 -6.18 -13.11 7.90
C ASN A 81 -7.50 -13.85 7.62
N SER A 82 -8.54 -13.63 8.42
CA SER A 82 -9.81 -14.33 8.21
C SER A 82 -10.50 -13.98 6.89
N ILE A 83 -10.31 -12.76 6.35
CA ILE A 83 -10.80 -12.43 4.99
C ILE A 83 -10.01 -13.21 3.93
N ARG A 84 -8.68 -13.23 4.05
CA ARG A 84 -7.82 -13.98 3.13
C ARG A 84 -8.13 -15.48 3.17
N ASP A 85 -8.30 -16.02 4.38
CA ASP A 85 -8.56 -17.44 4.61
C ASP A 85 -9.96 -17.80 4.09
N LYS A 86 -10.98 -16.94 4.28
CA LYS A 86 -12.32 -17.12 3.65
C LYS A 86 -12.26 -17.18 2.12
N PHE A 87 -11.48 -16.29 1.49
CA PHE A 87 -11.33 -16.34 0.03
C PHE A 87 -10.57 -17.60 -0.40
N ALA A 88 -9.53 -18.01 0.34
CA ALA A 88 -8.81 -19.24 0.06
C ALA A 88 -9.74 -20.47 0.14
N ASP A 89 -10.58 -20.54 1.18
CA ASP A 89 -11.55 -21.62 1.36
C ASP A 89 -12.60 -21.63 0.22
N TYR A 90 -13.08 -20.45 -0.19
CA TYR A 90 -14.01 -20.34 -1.32
C TYR A 90 -13.41 -20.84 -2.63
N PHE A 91 -12.17 -20.48 -2.96
CA PHE A 91 -11.52 -20.93 -4.20
C PHE A 91 -11.16 -22.42 -4.18
N VAL A 92 -11.22 -23.09 -3.03
CA VAL A 92 -11.06 -24.55 -2.90
C VAL A 92 -12.43 -25.27 -2.85
N SER A 93 -13.52 -24.52 -2.67
CA SER A 93 -14.89 -25.07 -2.66
C SER A 93 -15.35 -25.48 -4.06
N GLU A 94 -16.39 -26.31 -4.13
CA GLU A 94 -16.97 -26.78 -5.39
C GLU A 94 -17.50 -25.64 -6.27
N GLU A 95 -17.95 -24.55 -5.65
CA GLU A 95 -18.53 -23.38 -6.33
C GLU A 95 -17.48 -22.39 -6.83
N GLY A 96 -16.35 -22.27 -6.12
CA GLY A 96 -15.30 -21.30 -6.41
C GLY A 96 -14.07 -21.87 -7.09
N GLN A 97 -13.95 -23.20 -7.19
CA GLN A 97 -12.84 -23.85 -7.87
C GLN A 97 -12.89 -23.63 -9.38
N LEU A 98 -11.71 -23.49 -9.99
CA LEU A 98 -11.58 -23.31 -11.43
C LEU A 98 -11.28 -24.65 -12.11
N ASP A 99 -11.82 -24.86 -13.32
CA ASP A 99 -11.74 -26.13 -14.08
C ASP A 99 -10.33 -26.67 -14.32
N TRP A 100 -9.31 -25.82 -14.19
CA TRP A 100 -7.91 -26.13 -14.42
C TRP A 100 -7.09 -26.23 -13.13
N GLN A 101 -7.68 -25.94 -11.97
CA GLN A 101 -6.99 -25.77 -10.70
C GLN A 101 -6.30 -27.05 -10.20
N TRP A 102 -6.87 -28.21 -10.49
CA TRP A 102 -6.36 -29.52 -10.07
C TRP A 102 -5.85 -30.37 -11.23
N LYS A 103 -5.78 -29.80 -12.44
CA LYS A 103 -5.18 -30.50 -13.58
C LYS A 103 -3.67 -30.48 -13.39
N LEU A 104 -3.13 -31.60 -12.91
CA LEU A 104 -1.70 -31.89 -12.90
C LEU A 104 -1.16 -31.75 -14.33
N VAL A 105 -0.15 -30.89 -14.49
CA VAL A 105 0.73 -30.89 -15.67
C VAL A 105 1.62 -32.12 -15.62
#